data_AF-U6D466-F1
#
_entry.id   AF-U6D466-F1
#
_cell.length_a   1.000
_cell.length_b   1.000
_cell.length_c   1.000
_cell.angle_alpha   90.00
_cell.angle_beta   90.00
_cell.angle_gamma   90.00
#
_symmetry.space_group_name_H-M   'P 1'
#
loop_
_entity.id
_entity.type
_entity.pdbx_description
1 polymer ?
#
loop_
_entity_poly.entity_id
_entity_poly.type
_entity_poly.pdbx_seq_one_letter_code
_entity_poly.pdbx_strand_id
1 'polypeptide(L)'
;GSASTEFAWLTRRADGFADQRAESWIPKIFKKKTCTTFIVDPTDAGGDLCQCGRPRSAHPSVAVEDAFGAAVVTVWDSDLHTTEKPTDAYGDLDFLGAGRKASNFLRLSDRTDPATVYNLVTRTWGFPAPNLVVSVLGGSGGPILQTWLQDLLRRGLVRAAQSTGAWIVTGGLHRGIGRHVGVAVRDHQTASTGGTKVVAMGVAPWGVVRNRDALTNPKGSFPARYPWRGDREDGVQFPLDYNYSAFFLVDDGTHGRLGGENRFRLRFESYVAQQKTGVGGTGIDIPVLLLLIDGDEKMLKRIENATQAQLPCLLVAGSGGAADCLAEILEDTVASGRGESRRGEARDRIKCFFPKGDPEVLQAQVERIMTRKELLTVYSSEDGPEEFETIVLKALVK
;
A
#
# COMPACT_ATOMS: atom_id res chain seq x y z
N GLY A 1 -8.88 45.40 5.50
CA GLY A 1 -7.94 44.30 5.81
C GLY A 1 -8.56 43.16 6.60
N SER A 2 -9.49 43.40 7.54
CA SER A 2 -10.07 42.35 8.41
C SER A 2 -11.29 41.63 7.83
N ALA A 3 -12.11 42.29 7.01
CA ALA A 3 -13.35 41.70 6.48
C ALA A 3 -13.11 40.56 5.47
N SER A 4 -12.03 40.60 4.69
CA SER A 4 -11.71 39.56 3.69
C SER A 4 -11.25 38.25 4.33
N THR A 5 -10.61 38.31 5.50
CA THR A 5 -10.22 37.12 6.27
C THR A 5 -11.42 36.47 6.93
N GLU A 6 -12.34 37.26 7.49
CA GLU A 6 -13.55 36.75 8.16
C GLU A 6 -14.52 36.06 7.19
N PHE A 7 -14.69 36.60 5.97
CA PHE A 7 -15.42 35.93 4.90
C PHE A 7 -14.77 34.59 4.50
N ALA A 8 -13.44 34.54 4.32
CA ALA A 8 -12.75 33.30 3.97
C ALA A 8 -12.80 32.21 5.08
N TRP A 9 -12.97 32.63 6.34
CA TRP A 9 -13.21 31.72 7.47
C TRP A 9 -14.65 31.21 7.50
N LEU A 10 -15.65 32.07 7.23
CA LEU A 10 -17.06 31.70 7.17
C LEU A 10 -17.37 30.78 5.99
N THR A 11 -16.78 31.02 4.81
CA THR A 11 -16.94 30.14 3.64
C THR A 11 -16.33 28.77 3.90
N ARG A 12 -15.11 28.69 4.46
CA ARG A 12 -14.50 27.40 4.86
C ARG A 12 -15.31 26.63 5.90
N ARG A 13 -15.97 27.34 6.83
CA ARG A 13 -16.83 26.74 7.84
C ARG A 13 -18.13 26.21 7.20
N ALA A 14 -18.72 26.97 6.28
CA ALA A 14 -19.91 26.57 5.53
C ALA A 14 -19.62 25.36 4.61
N ASP A 15 -18.48 25.35 3.90
CA ASP A 15 -18.02 24.24 3.08
C ASP A 15 -17.80 22.98 3.95
N GLY A 16 -17.11 23.12 5.09
CA GLY A 16 -16.91 22.02 6.03
C GLY A 16 -18.20 21.48 6.68
N PHE A 17 -19.26 22.29 6.80
CA PHE A 17 -20.59 21.83 7.24
C PHE A 17 -21.40 21.17 6.11
N ALA A 18 -21.20 21.59 4.85
CA ALA A 18 -21.80 20.96 3.68
C ALA A 18 -21.18 19.58 3.39
N ASP A 19 -19.85 19.47 3.47
CA ASP A 19 -19.12 18.20 3.31
C ASP A 19 -19.46 17.18 4.41
N GLN A 20 -19.62 17.64 5.66
CA GLN A 20 -20.08 16.78 6.77
C GLN A 20 -21.45 16.14 6.52
N ARG A 21 -22.37 16.83 5.83
CA ARG A 21 -23.68 16.26 5.47
C ARG A 21 -23.58 15.35 4.25
N ALA A 22 -22.75 15.72 3.27
CA ALA A 22 -22.55 14.97 2.02
C ALA A 22 -21.92 13.59 2.27
N GLU A 23 -21.05 13.45 3.28
CA GLU A 23 -20.33 12.20 3.57
C GLU A 23 -20.88 11.38 4.75
N SER A 24 -22.07 11.72 5.24
CA SER A 24 -22.74 11.01 6.36
C SER A 24 -23.08 9.53 6.09
N TRP A 25 -22.92 9.08 4.84
CA TRP A 25 -23.09 7.69 4.42
C TRP A 25 -21.84 6.84 4.63
N ILE A 26 -20.64 7.43 4.69
CA ILE A 26 -19.37 6.72 4.85
C ILE A 26 -19.38 5.77 6.05
N PRO A 27 -19.72 6.20 7.29
CA PRO A 27 -19.74 5.31 8.44
C PRO A 27 -20.86 4.26 8.40
N LYS A 28 -21.85 4.38 7.49
CA LYS A 28 -22.91 3.38 7.31
C LYS A 28 -22.44 2.19 6.47
N ILE A 29 -21.45 2.40 5.60
CA ILE A 29 -20.94 1.39 4.67
C ILE A 29 -19.56 0.88 5.11
N PHE A 30 -18.65 1.81 5.41
CA PHE A 30 -17.29 1.47 5.79
C PHE A 30 -17.18 1.15 7.27
N LYS A 31 -16.43 0.10 7.56
CA LYS A 31 -16.23 -0.42 8.90
C LYS A 31 -14.75 -0.38 9.28
N LYS A 32 -14.47 -0.47 10.57
CA LYS A 32 -13.14 -0.66 11.17
C LYS A 32 -13.14 -1.96 11.98
N LYS A 33 -11.97 -2.50 12.30
CA LYS A 33 -11.83 -3.69 13.14
C LYS A 33 -11.42 -3.32 14.58
N THR A 34 -11.81 -4.16 15.54
CA THR A 34 -11.37 -4.05 16.93
C THR A 34 -11.16 -5.45 17.48
N CYS A 35 -10.00 -5.71 18.07
CA CYS A 35 -9.70 -6.99 18.71
C CYS A 35 -10.67 -7.25 19.87
N THR A 36 -11.35 -8.40 19.82
CA THR A 36 -12.37 -8.82 20.80
C THR A 36 -12.06 -10.15 21.45
N THR A 37 -10.88 -10.72 21.22
CA THR A 37 -10.41 -11.91 21.93
C THR A 37 -8.96 -11.71 22.31
N PHE A 38 -8.67 -11.68 23.61
CA PHE A 38 -7.32 -11.56 24.12
C PHE A 38 -6.63 -12.92 24.07
N ILE A 39 -5.68 -13.06 23.14
CA ILE A 39 -4.79 -14.22 23.04
C ILE A 39 -3.38 -13.76 23.39
N VAL A 40 -2.80 -14.34 24.43
CA VAL A 40 -1.47 -13.99 24.94
C VAL A 40 -0.42 -14.19 23.85
N ASP A 41 0.47 -13.20 23.69
CA ASP A 41 1.65 -13.34 22.83
C ASP A 41 2.66 -14.28 23.48
N PRO A 42 3.06 -15.39 22.82
CA PRO A 42 3.99 -16.36 23.41
C PRO A 42 5.39 -15.77 23.67
N THR A 43 5.71 -14.62 23.07
CA THR A 43 6.98 -13.92 23.29
C THR A 43 6.95 -12.98 24.50
N ASP A 44 5.78 -12.73 25.08
CA ASP A 44 5.64 -11.88 26.25
C ASP A 44 5.69 -12.67 27.56
N ALA A 45 6.81 -12.55 28.28
CA ALA A 45 7.00 -13.18 29.58
C ALA A 45 6.00 -12.69 30.65
N GLY A 46 5.41 -11.49 30.47
CA GLY A 46 4.44 -10.91 31.40
C GLY A 46 3.01 -11.40 31.20
N GLY A 47 2.68 -11.98 30.03
CA GLY A 47 1.33 -12.41 29.69
C GLY A 47 0.30 -11.28 29.53
N ASP A 48 0.77 -10.03 29.39
CA ASP A 48 -0.02 -8.82 29.31
C ASP A 48 -0.18 -8.29 27.88
N LEU A 49 0.61 -8.79 26.93
CA LEU A 49 0.55 -8.44 25.52
C LEU A 49 -0.30 -9.46 24.75
N CYS A 50 -1.24 -8.98 23.96
CA CYS A 50 -1.97 -9.82 23.01
C CYS A 50 -1.17 -10.01 21.72
N GLN A 51 -1.34 -11.14 21.05
CA GLN A 51 -0.86 -11.37 19.68
C GLN A 51 -1.39 -10.35 18.66
N CYS A 52 -2.42 -9.55 18.95
CA CYS A 52 -2.79 -8.42 18.10
C CYS A 52 -1.81 -7.22 18.22
N GLY A 53 -0.91 -7.23 19.20
CA GLY A 53 0.06 -6.17 19.50
C GLY A 53 -0.43 -5.11 20.50
N ARG A 54 -1.60 -5.28 21.12
CA ARG A 54 -2.12 -4.37 22.16
C ARG A 54 -1.99 -4.96 23.55
N PRO A 55 -1.76 -4.13 24.59
CA PRO A 55 -1.79 -4.61 25.97
C PRO A 55 -3.20 -5.02 26.40
N ARG A 56 -3.29 -5.86 27.43
CA ARG A 56 -4.55 -6.34 28.02
C ARG A 56 -5.48 -5.20 28.40
N SER A 57 -4.93 -4.11 28.96
CA SER A 57 -5.68 -2.90 29.35
C SER A 57 -6.31 -2.14 28.18
N ALA A 58 -5.86 -2.34 26.95
CA ALA A 58 -6.40 -1.69 25.75
C ALA A 58 -7.51 -2.49 25.08
N HIS A 59 -7.87 -3.66 25.60
CA HIS A 59 -8.96 -4.49 25.10
C HIS A 59 -10.28 -4.14 25.80
N PRO A 60 -11.44 -4.28 25.12
CA PRO A 60 -12.73 -4.16 25.79
C PRO A 60 -12.92 -5.32 26.78
N SER A 61 -13.68 -5.12 27.86
CA SER A 61 -13.86 -6.14 28.93
C SER A 61 -14.28 -7.51 28.38
N VAL A 62 -15.18 -7.52 27.39
CA VAL A 62 -15.64 -8.74 26.71
C VAL A 62 -14.51 -9.59 26.11
N ALA A 63 -13.41 -8.96 25.69
CA ALA A 63 -12.28 -9.66 25.09
C ALA A 63 -11.40 -10.39 26.12
N VAL A 64 -11.54 -10.00 27.39
CA VAL A 64 -10.71 -10.46 28.50
C VAL A 64 -11.49 -11.43 29.41
N GLU A 65 -12.82 -11.29 29.44
CA GLU A 65 -13.76 -12.10 30.24
C GLU A 65 -13.97 -13.51 29.66
N ASP A 66 -13.96 -13.68 28.33
CA ASP A 66 -14.12 -14.99 27.64
C ASP A 66 -12.83 -15.86 27.64
N ALA A 67 -11.94 -15.66 28.62
CA ALA A 67 -10.67 -16.37 28.76
C ALA A 67 -10.82 -17.91 28.83
N PHE A 68 -12.01 -18.44 29.13
CA PHE A 68 -12.29 -19.88 29.12
C PHE A 68 -12.29 -20.50 27.71
N GLY A 69 -12.69 -19.77 26.66
CA GLY A 69 -12.58 -20.21 25.26
C GLY A 69 -11.19 -19.96 24.67
N ALA A 70 -10.52 -18.91 25.14
CA ALA A 70 -9.16 -18.56 24.71
C ALA A 70 -8.09 -19.56 25.22
N ALA A 71 -8.39 -20.36 26.25
CA ALA A 71 -7.49 -21.42 26.73
C ALA A 71 -7.23 -22.53 25.69
N VAL A 72 -8.07 -22.65 24.65
CA VAL A 72 -7.90 -23.62 23.55
C VAL A 72 -7.26 -22.98 22.32
N VAL A 73 -7.34 -21.65 22.17
CA VAL A 73 -6.88 -20.94 20.97
C VAL A 73 -5.48 -20.36 21.19
N THR A 74 -4.49 -20.92 20.50
CA THR A 74 -3.08 -20.53 20.64
C THR A 74 -2.61 -19.53 19.59
N VAL A 75 -3.38 -19.32 18.52
CA VAL A 75 -3.00 -18.46 17.38
C VAL A 75 -4.09 -17.44 17.11
N TRP A 76 -3.70 -16.16 17.13
CA TRP A 76 -4.59 -15.07 16.79
C TRP A 76 -4.80 -14.95 15.29
N ASP A 77 -6.04 -14.66 14.93
CA ASP A 77 -6.53 -14.54 13.56
C ASP A 77 -7.47 -13.33 13.48
N SER A 78 -7.22 -12.44 12.51
CA SER A 78 -7.96 -11.19 12.37
C SER A 78 -9.45 -11.41 12.07
N ASP A 79 -9.83 -12.46 11.37
CA ASP A 79 -11.23 -12.71 10.98
C ASP A 79 -12.03 -13.35 12.10
N LEU A 80 -11.39 -14.13 12.97
CA LEU A 80 -12.03 -14.82 14.08
C LEU A 80 -12.05 -13.99 15.37
N HIS A 81 -11.01 -13.19 15.61
CA HIS A 81 -10.76 -12.55 16.91
C HIS A 81 -10.96 -11.03 16.90
N THR A 82 -11.57 -10.50 15.84
CA THR A 82 -11.95 -9.09 15.75
C THR A 82 -13.43 -8.93 15.43
N THR A 83 -14.00 -7.79 15.81
CA THR A 83 -15.35 -7.36 15.39
C THR A 83 -15.28 -6.12 14.54
N GLU A 84 -16.16 -6.04 13.54
CA GLU A 84 -16.31 -4.85 12.71
C GLU A 84 -17.30 -3.85 13.33
N LYS A 85 -16.93 -2.57 13.34
CA LYS A 85 -17.79 -1.44 13.80
C LYS A 85 -17.79 -0.34 12.74
N PRO A 86 -18.76 0.59 12.72
CA PRO A 86 -18.70 1.78 11.86
C PRO A 86 -17.35 2.49 11.94
N THR A 87 -16.82 2.92 10.79
CA THR A 87 -15.57 3.69 10.77
C THR A 87 -15.72 5.03 11.46
N ASP A 88 -14.66 5.48 12.13
CA ASP A 88 -14.57 6.72 12.88
C ASP A 88 -13.42 7.61 12.41
N ALA A 89 -12.79 7.29 11.28
CA ALA A 89 -11.66 8.06 10.76
C ALA A 89 -11.80 8.18 9.23
N TYR A 90 -12.30 9.32 8.78
CA TYR A 90 -12.48 9.66 7.37
C TYR A 90 -12.52 11.18 7.16
N GLY A 91 -12.20 11.62 5.95
CA GLY A 91 -12.32 13.00 5.49
C GLY A 91 -11.07 13.51 4.80
N ASP A 92 -10.68 14.74 5.08
CA ASP A 92 -9.53 15.41 4.48
C ASP A 92 -8.37 15.55 5.46
N LEU A 93 -7.16 15.27 5.03
CA LEU A 93 -5.94 15.30 5.82
C LEU A 93 -5.13 16.55 5.46
N ASP A 94 -4.89 17.40 6.46
CA ASP A 94 -4.00 18.56 6.38
C ASP A 94 -2.72 18.30 7.16
N PHE A 95 -1.60 18.16 6.44
CA PHE A 95 -0.29 17.92 7.02
C PHE A 95 0.29 19.20 7.61
N LEU A 96 0.45 19.24 8.93
CA LEU A 96 0.97 20.41 9.63
C LEU A 96 2.34 20.84 9.10
N GLY A 97 2.44 22.09 8.63
CA GLY A 97 3.68 22.68 8.12
C GLY A 97 4.12 22.19 6.72
N ALA A 98 3.30 21.42 6.01
CA ALA A 98 3.59 21.03 4.63
C ALA A 98 3.14 22.10 3.61
N GLY A 99 2.12 22.91 3.94
CA GLY A 99 1.61 23.98 3.08
C GLY A 99 1.01 23.46 1.77
N ARG A 100 0.40 22.27 1.78
CA ARG A 100 -0.08 21.56 0.58
C ARG A 100 -1.60 21.46 0.53
N LYS A 101 -2.10 21.07 -0.64
CA LYS A 101 -3.51 20.67 -0.80
C LYS A 101 -3.81 19.49 0.12
N ALA A 102 -5.00 19.49 0.71
CA ALA A 102 -5.46 18.38 1.54
C ALA A 102 -5.54 17.07 0.73
N SER A 103 -5.24 15.96 1.40
CA SER A 103 -5.34 14.60 0.87
C SER A 103 -6.58 13.93 1.42
N ASN A 104 -7.35 13.20 0.62
CA ASN A 104 -8.48 12.43 1.18
C ASN A 104 -7.96 11.22 1.98
N PHE A 105 -8.65 10.82 3.03
CA PHE A 105 -8.32 9.61 3.77
C PHE A 105 -9.57 8.87 4.25
N LEU A 106 -9.43 7.55 4.35
CA LEU A 106 -10.45 6.67 4.90
C LEU A 106 -9.78 5.52 5.68
N ARG A 107 -10.23 5.29 6.92
CA ARG A 107 -10.01 4.04 7.64
C ARG A 107 -11.08 3.02 7.24
N LEU A 108 -10.65 1.84 6.83
CA LEU A 108 -11.53 0.75 6.41
C LEU A 108 -11.03 -0.60 6.89
N SER A 109 -11.92 -1.57 7.05
CA SER A 109 -11.53 -2.96 7.34
C SER A 109 -10.84 -3.56 6.12
N ASP A 110 -9.84 -4.40 6.38
CA ASP A 110 -9.21 -5.25 5.37
C ASP A 110 -10.20 -6.19 4.62
N ARG A 111 -11.41 -6.42 5.16
CA ARG A 111 -12.49 -7.20 4.54
C ARG A 111 -13.41 -6.38 3.64
N THR A 112 -13.33 -5.05 3.68
CA THR A 112 -14.17 -4.15 2.88
C THR A 112 -14.19 -4.58 1.41
N ASP A 113 -15.34 -4.48 0.77
CA ASP A 113 -15.52 -4.79 -0.64
C ASP A 113 -14.79 -3.75 -1.53
N PRO A 114 -13.83 -4.17 -2.38
CA PRO A 114 -13.14 -3.30 -3.33
C PRO A 114 -14.06 -2.44 -4.22
N ALA A 115 -15.24 -2.94 -4.60
CA ALA A 115 -16.16 -2.20 -5.45
C ALA A 115 -16.65 -0.91 -4.79
N THR A 116 -16.89 -0.97 -3.48
CA THR A 116 -17.29 0.19 -2.69
C THR A 116 -16.17 1.23 -2.63
N VAL A 117 -14.93 0.77 -2.47
CA VAL A 117 -13.74 1.65 -2.43
C VAL A 117 -13.49 2.30 -3.79
N TYR A 118 -13.59 1.55 -4.88
CA TYR A 118 -13.44 2.09 -6.23
C TYR A 118 -14.48 3.18 -6.54
N ASN A 119 -15.73 2.97 -6.11
CA ASN A 119 -16.78 3.98 -6.24
C ASN A 119 -16.51 5.22 -5.39
N LEU A 120 -15.99 5.07 -4.16
CA LEU A 120 -15.59 6.20 -3.33
C LEU A 120 -14.55 7.07 -4.04
N VAL A 121 -13.50 6.45 -4.59
CA VAL A 121 -12.41 7.14 -5.28
C VAL A 121 -12.90 7.92 -6.49
N THR A 122 -13.72 7.27 -7.32
CA THR A 122 -14.12 7.83 -8.61
C THR A 122 -15.28 8.80 -8.52
N ARG A 123 -16.23 8.58 -7.60
CA ARG A 123 -17.44 9.38 -7.47
C ARG A 123 -17.36 10.42 -6.36
N THR A 124 -16.80 10.07 -5.21
CA THR A 124 -16.80 10.94 -4.02
C THR A 124 -15.55 11.79 -3.97
N TRP A 125 -14.36 11.17 -4.04
CA TRP A 125 -13.10 11.89 -4.09
C TRP A 125 -12.83 12.55 -5.45
N GLY A 126 -13.61 12.18 -6.48
CA GLY A 126 -13.58 12.81 -7.79
C GLY A 126 -12.31 12.53 -8.58
N PHE A 127 -11.57 11.47 -8.26
CA PHE A 127 -10.42 11.06 -9.08
C PHE A 127 -10.92 10.39 -10.37
N PRO A 128 -10.40 10.78 -11.54
CA PRO A 128 -10.80 10.14 -12.80
C PRO A 128 -10.42 8.65 -12.77
N ALA A 129 -11.27 7.81 -13.36
CA ALA A 129 -10.95 6.41 -13.58
C ALA A 129 -9.63 6.29 -14.37
N PRO A 130 -8.70 5.41 -13.94
CA PRO A 130 -7.37 5.34 -14.54
C PRO A 130 -7.40 4.55 -15.85
N ASN A 131 -6.48 4.87 -16.75
CA ASN A 131 -6.22 4.02 -17.91
C ASN A 131 -5.18 2.92 -17.63
N LEU A 132 -4.48 3.02 -16.50
CA LEU A 132 -3.44 2.10 -16.02
C LEU A 132 -3.29 2.25 -14.51
N VAL A 133 -3.02 1.16 -13.79
CA VAL A 133 -2.57 1.24 -12.39
C VAL A 133 -1.18 0.65 -12.28
N VAL A 134 -0.25 1.42 -11.70
CA VAL A 134 1.07 0.94 -11.33
C VAL A 134 1.13 0.80 -9.82
N SER A 135 1.16 -0.43 -9.33
CA SER A 135 1.30 -0.75 -7.92
C SER A 135 2.77 -0.94 -7.58
N VAL A 136 3.37 0.04 -6.91
CA VAL A 136 4.79 -0.01 -6.54
C VAL A 136 4.94 -0.82 -5.26
N LEU A 137 5.74 -1.88 -5.37
CA LEU A 137 6.17 -2.76 -4.31
C LEU A 137 7.66 -2.54 -4.04
N GLY A 138 8.06 -2.67 -2.79
CA GLY A 138 9.47 -2.64 -2.45
C GLY A 138 9.70 -2.75 -0.95
N GLY A 139 10.95 -3.05 -0.62
CA GLY A 139 11.37 -3.27 0.76
C GLY A 139 11.43 -1.99 1.57
N SER A 140 11.62 -2.16 2.88
CA SER A 140 12.01 -1.09 3.79
C SER A 140 13.52 -0.78 3.74
N GLY A 141 14.19 -1.13 2.63
CA GLY A 141 15.62 -0.95 2.40
C GLY A 141 16.08 0.49 2.63
N GLY A 142 17.40 0.65 2.86
CA GLY A 142 18.04 1.80 3.50
C GLY A 142 17.62 3.21 3.04
N PRO A 143 17.97 4.25 3.81
CA PRO A 143 17.43 5.61 3.65
C PRO A 143 17.75 6.30 2.31
N ILE A 144 18.69 5.75 1.52
CA ILE A 144 19.20 6.34 0.29
C ILE A 144 19.02 5.34 -0.86
N LEU A 145 18.14 5.69 -1.79
CA LEU A 145 17.95 4.99 -3.05
C LEU A 145 19.07 5.36 -4.03
N GLN A 146 19.57 4.39 -4.80
CA GLN A 146 20.60 4.62 -5.83
C GLN A 146 20.15 5.70 -6.83
N THR A 147 21.08 6.51 -7.35
CA THR A 147 20.75 7.68 -8.19
C THR A 147 19.97 7.30 -9.45
N TRP A 148 20.35 6.22 -10.13
CA TRP A 148 19.65 5.78 -11.35
C TRP A 148 18.21 5.31 -11.06
N LEU A 149 17.95 4.71 -9.88
CA LEU A 149 16.60 4.36 -9.44
C LEU A 149 15.75 5.60 -9.16
N GLN A 150 16.35 6.67 -8.61
CA GLN A 150 15.65 7.95 -8.45
C GLN A 150 15.27 8.54 -9.81
N ASP A 151 16.15 8.43 -10.81
CA ASP A 151 15.88 8.85 -12.18
C ASP A 151 14.81 7.98 -12.85
N LEU A 152 14.81 6.67 -12.64
CA LEU A 152 13.75 5.75 -13.07
C LEU A 152 12.38 6.18 -12.51
N LEU A 153 12.30 6.47 -11.20
CA LEU A 153 11.05 6.91 -10.58
C LEU A 153 10.57 8.25 -11.15
N ARG A 154 11.46 9.22 -11.33
CA ARG A 154 11.10 10.57 -11.80
C ARG A 154 10.78 10.58 -13.30
N ARG A 155 11.67 10.05 -14.14
CA ARG A 155 11.60 10.18 -15.60
C ARG A 155 10.89 9.02 -16.29
N GLY A 156 10.92 7.83 -15.70
CA GLY A 156 10.17 6.67 -16.17
C GLY A 156 8.76 6.65 -15.57
N LEU A 157 8.65 6.26 -14.30
CA LEU A 157 7.37 6.00 -13.64
C LEU A 157 6.42 7.22 -13.65
N VAL A 158 6.86 8.36 -13.12
CA VAL A 158 5.98 9.52 -12.94
C VAL A 158 5.60 10.16 -14.27
N ARG A 159 6.53 10.20 -15.23
CA ARG A 159 6.26 10.70 -16.59
C ARG A 159 5.27 9.80 -17.33
N ALA A 160 5.47 8.47 -17.30
CA ALA A 160 4.56 7.51 -17.92
C ALA A 160 3.16 7.58 -17.28
N ALA A 161 3.10 7.70 -15.94
CA ALA A 161 1.82 7.84 -15.24
C ALA A 161 1.08 9.14 -15.61
N GLN A 162 1.80 10.25 -15.79
CA GLN A 162 1.20 11.49 -16.27
C GLN A 162 0.66 11.35 -17.70
N SER A 163 1.47 10.80 -18.62
CA SER A 163 1.12 10.62 -20.03
C SER A 163 -0.15 9.77 -20.21
N THR A 164 -0.23 8.65 -19.48
CA THR A 164 -1.32 7.68 -19.60
C THR A 164 -2.55 8.02 -18.75
N GLY A 165 -2.43 8.90 -17.75
CA GLY A 165 -3.47 9.09 -16.74
C GLY A 165 -3.58 7.90 -15.78
N ALA A 166 -2.42 7.36 -15.37
CA ALA A 166 -2.36 6.23 -14.46
C ALA A 166 -2.54 6.62 -12.99
N TRP A 167 -3.02 5.67 -12.19
CA TRP A 167 -2.88 5.75 -10.74
C TRP A 167 -1.57 5.09 -10.30
N ILE A 168 -0.87 5.74 -9.37
CA ILE A 168 0.28 5.15 -8.68
C ILE A 168 -0.17 4.73 -7.29
N VAL A 169 -0.10 3.43 -6.98
CA VAL A 169 -0.48 2.89 -5.67
C VAL A 169 0.76 2.41 -4.92
N THR A 170 0.93 2.84 -3.67
CA THR A 170 2.09 2.47 -2.84
C THR A 170 1.68 2.18 -1.39
N GLY A 171 2.65 2.00 -0.49
CA GLY A 171 2.42 1.81 0.95
C GLY A 171 2.00 3.07 1.75
N GLY A 172 2.10 4.28 1.18
CA GLY A 172 1.63 5.53 1.82
C GLY A 172 2.36 6.03 3.08
N LEU A 173 3.20 5.20 3.71
CA LEU A 173 4.05 5.62 4.84
C LEU A 173 5.27 6.41 4.36
N HIS A 174 5.79 7.32 5.18
CA HIS A 174 6.99 8.12 4.87
C HIS A 174 8.30 7.32 5.05
N ARG A 175 8.36 6.10 4.48
CA ARG A 175 9.52 5.20 4.54
C ARG A 175 9.60 4.29 3.32
N GLY A 176 10.77 3.67 3.13
CA GLY A 176 11.02 2.73 2.03
C GLY A 176 10.78 3.34 0.65
N ILE A 177 10.48 2.49 -0.33
CA ILE A 177 10.28 2.92 -1.72
C ILE A 177 9.14 3.96 -1.88
N GLY A 178 8.08 3.85 -1.07
CA GLY A 178 6.92 4.74 -1.13
C GLY A 178 7.28 6.22 -0.89
N ARG A 179 8.25 6.49 -0.02
CA ARG A 179 8.78 7.84 0.21
C ARG A 179 9.46 8.41 -1.03
N HIS A 180 10.27 7.61 -1.72
CA HIS A 180 10.98 8.04 -2.93
C HIS A 180 10.01 8.28 -4.09
N VAL A 181 8.98 7.44 -4.24
CA VAL A 181 7.89 7.65 -5.20
C VAL A 181 7.14 8.95 -4.90
N GLY A 182 6.81 9.21 -3.63
CA GLY A 182 6.13 10.45 -3.21
C GLY A 182 6.96 11.70 -3.55
N VAL A 183 8.26 11.66 -3.28
CA VAL A 183 9.19 12.73 -3.67
C VAL A 183 9.24 12.92 -5.19
N ALA A 184 9.31 11.83 -5.96
CA ALA A 184 9.31 11.91 -7.42
C ALA A 184 8.03 12.54 -7.98
N VAL A 185 6.85 12.13 -7.48
CA VAL A 185 5.55 12.70 -7.85
C VAL A 185 5.50 14.20 -7.54
N ARG A 186 5.96 14.59 -6.34
CA ARG A 186 6.05 15.99 -5.93
C ARG A 186 6.92 16.81 -6.87
N ASP A 187 8.15 16.36 -7.09
CA ASP A 187 9.16 17.13 -7.82
C ASP A 187 8.66 17.37 -9.25
N HIS A 188 8.03 16.36 -9.84
CA HIS A 188 7.41 16.44 -11.16
C HIS A 188 6.21 17.40 -11.21
N GLN A 189 5.31 17.35 -10.22
CA GLN A 189 4.17 18.28 -10.12
C GLN A 189 4.60 19.73 -9.90
N THR A 190 5.76 19.96 -9.27
CA THR A 190 6.29 21.31 -9.04
C THR A 190 6.96 21.86 -10.31
N ALA A 191 7.56 20.98 -11.12
CA ALA A 191 8.22 21.33 -12.38
C ALA A 191 7.24 21.46 -13.57
N SER A 192 6.14 20.73 -13.57
CA SER A 192 5.16 20.69 -14.66
C SER A 192 4.05 21.73 -14.47
N THR A 193 3.90 22.66 -15.42
CA THR A 193 2.90 23.75 -15.38
C THR A 193 1.65 23.50 -16.23
N GLY A 194 1.53 22.34 -16.90
CA GLY A 194 0.47 22.14 -17.92
C GLY A 194 0.03 20.70 -18.22
N GLY A 195 0.30 19.73 -17.33
CA GLY A 195 -0.10 18.33 -17.53
C GLY A 195 -1.20 17.83 -16.60
N THR A 196 -1.75 16.66 -16.90
CA THR A 196 -2.64 15.89 -16.02
C THR A 196 -1.96 15.66 -14.68
N LYS A 197 -2.71 15.81 -13.58
CA LYS A 197 -2.17 15.56 -12.24
C LYS A 197 -2.08 14.07 -12.00
N VAL A 198 -0.87 13.60 -11.69
CA VAL A 198 -0.63 12.21 -11.28
C VAL A 198 -1.34 11.96 -9.95
N VAL A 199 -2.19 10.95 -9.90
CA VAL A 199 -2.89 10.54 -8.68
C VAL A 199 -2.06 9.46 -7.98
N ALA A 200 -1.49 9.81 -6.84
CA ALA A 200 -0.75 8.89 -5.98
C ALA A 200 -1.59 8.51 -4.76
N MET A 201 -1.85 7.22 -4.56
CA MET A 201 -2.63 6.68 -3.46
C MET A 201 -1.77 5.82 -2.53
N GLY A 202 -1.86 6.06 -1.22
CA GLY A 202 -1.18 5.30 -0.20
C GLY A 202 -2.10 4.28 0.45
N VAL A 203 -1.77 2.99 0.39
CA VAL A 203 -2.44 1.93 1.13
C VAL A 203 -1.57 1.57 2.34
N ALA A 204 -1.94 2.03 3.53
CA ALA A 204 -1.15 1.89 4.75
C ALA A 204 -1.91 1.09 5.81
N PRO A 205 -1.23 0.24 6.61
CA PRO A 205 -1.88 -0.43 7.73
C PRO A 205 -2.13 0.55 8.87
N TRP A 206 -3.37 0.67 9.33
CA TRP A 206 -3.79 1.59 10.40
C TRP A 206 -3.01 1.35 11.71
N GLY A 207 -2.68 0.10 12.01
CA GLY A 207 -1.99 -0.31 13.24
C GLY A 207 -0.61 0.33 13.44
N VAL A 208 0.05 0.79 12.37
CA VAL A 208 1.39 1.41 12.42
C VAL A 208 1.36 2.91 12.14
N VAL A 209 0.20 3.50 11.87
CA VAL A 209 0.11 4.96 11.61
C VAL A 209 0.38 5.70 12.91
N ARG A 210 1.43 6.53 12.90
CA ARG A 210 1.77 7.43 14.00
C ARG A 210 0.74 8.54 14.11
N ASN A 211 0.46 9.04 15.31
CA ASN A 211 -0.48 10.15 15.57
C ASN A 211 -1.88 9.93 14.97
N ARG A 212 -2.29 8.66 14.82
CA ARG A 212 -3.59 8.27 14.25
C ARG A 212 -4.79 8.78 15.06
N ASP A 213 -4.60 9.08 16.33
CA ASP A 213 -5.66 9.62 17.20
C ASP A 213 -6.13 11.00 16.69
N ALA A 214 -5.26 11.77 16.04
CA ALA A 214 -5.61 13.03 15.37
C ALA A 214 -6.53 12.85 14.15
N LEU A 215 -6.62 11.62 13.61
CA LEU A 215 -7.47 11.27 12.47
C LEU A 215 -8.83 10.72 12.90
N THR A 216 -9.03 10.44 14.19
CA THR A 216 -10.24 9.80 14.71
C THR A 216 -11.28 10.84 15.09
N ASN A 217 -12.38 10.87 14.35
CA ASN A 217 -13.57 11.66 14.61
C ASN A 217 -14.81 10.97 14.00
N PRO A 218 -15.76 10.47 14.82
CA PRO A 218 -16.96 9.77 14.33
C PRO A 218 -17.84 10.57 13.37
N LYS A 219 -17.70 11.90 13.32
CA LYS A 219 -18.43 12.79 12.41
C LYS A 219 -17.68 13.09 11.11
N GLY A 220 -16.49 12.53 10.94
CA GLY A 220 -15.55 12.88 9.87
C GLY A 220 -14.80 14.19 10.15
N SER A 221 -13.64 14.34 9.52
CA SER A 221 -12.74 15.48 9.73
C SER A 221 -12.40 16.17 8.41
N PHE A 222 -12.81 17.43 8.25
CA PHE A 222 -12.68 18.20 7.01
C PHE A 222 -12.15 19.62 7.32
N PRO A 223 -10.85 19.79 7.68
CA PRO A 223 -9.77 18.79 7.66
C PRO A 223 -9.35 18.26 9.05
N ALA A 224 -8.76 17.07 9.07
CA ALA A 224 -7.95 16.52 10.16
C ALA A 224 -6.53 17.10 10.12
N ARG A 225 -6.11 17.79 11.18
CA ARG A 225 -4.75 18.33 11.31
C ARG A 225 -3.80 17.23 11.79
N TYR A 226 -2.90 16.79 10.91
CA TYR A 226 -2.02 15.65 11.18
C TYR A 226 -0.57 16.09 11.48
N PRO A 227 -0.07 15.88 12.70
CA PRO A 227 1.34 16.10 13.03
C PRO A 227 2.20 14.95 12.47
N TRP A 228 2.87 15.20 11.35
CA TRP A 228 3.73 14.21 10.70
C TRP A 228 5.21 14.31 11.10
N ARG A 229 5.62 15.46 11.65
CA ARG A 229 6.95 15.68 12.26
C ARG A 229 6.82 15.59 13.78
N GLY A 230 7.89 15.16 14.46
CA GLY A 230 8.07 15.52 15.87
C GLY A 230 8.14 14.40 16.92
N ASP A 231 8.43 13.14 16.57
CA ASP A 231 8.77 12.11 17.56
C ASP A 231 9.92 11.23 17.06
N ARG A 232 10.72 10.70 18.01
CA ARG A 232 11.74 9.66 17.71
C ARG A 232 11.07 8.46 17.05
N GLU A 233 11.76 7.85 16.09
CA GLU A 233 11.31 6.58 15.53
C GLU A 233 11.40 5.51 16.64
N ASP A 234 10.25 5.07 17.13
CA ASP A 234 10.11 3.94 18.06
C ASP A 234 10.28 2.59 17.35
N GLY A 235 10.40 2.60 16.01
CA GLY A 235 10.50 1.42 15.16
C GLY A 235 9.17 0.69 14.94
N VAL A 236 8.09 1.15 15.55
CA VAL A 236 6.77 0.50 15.55
C VAL A 236 5.74 1.32 14.76
N GLN A 237 5.79 2.64 14.88
CA GLN A 237 4.87 3.56 14.23
C GLN A 237 5.58 4.50 13.27
N PHE A 238 4.95 4.75 12.13
CA PHE A 238 5.49 5.54 11.02
C PHE A 238 4.51 6.63 10.62
N PRO A 239 4.99 7.84 10.27
CA PRO A 239 4.14 8.90 9.77
C PRO A 239 3.67 8.61 8.33
N LEU A 240 2.50 9.12 7.97
CA LEU A 240 2.02 9.14 6.59
C LEU A 240 2.85 10.11 5.73
N ASP A 241 3.01 9.80 4.44
CA ASP A 241 3.79 10.61 3.51
C ASP A 241 2.99 11.76 2.89
N TYR A 242 3.37 13.00 3.17
CA TYR A 242 2.64 14.20 2.74
C TYR A 242 2.61 14.49 1.22
N ASN A 243 3.18 13.61 0.38
CA ASN A 243 3.18 13.78 -1.08
C ASN A 243 2.03 13.03 -1.79
N TYR A 244 1.20 12.29 -1.06
CA TYR A 244 0.12 11.49 -1.64
C TYR A 244 -1.20 12.26 -1.73
N SER A 245 -2.02 11.93 -2.73
CA SER A 245 -3.33 12.55 -2.96
C SER A 245 -4.44 11.92 -2.12
N ALA A 246 -4.31 10.62 -1.81
CA ALA A 246 -5.30 9.91 -1.00
C ALA A 246 -4.70 8.77 -0.19
N PHE A 247 -5.35 8.40 0.90
CA PHE A 247 -4.96 7.30 1.79
C PHE A 247 -6.07 6.32 2.10
N PHE A 248 -5.77 5.04 1.92
CA PHE A 248 -6.51 3.92 2.48
C PHE A 248 -5.78 3.42 3.71
N LEU A 249 -6.39 3.65 4.88
CA LEU A 249 -5.85 3.21 6.16
C LEU A 249 -6.52 1.89 6.54
N VAL A 250 -5.90 0.79 6.12
CA VAL A 250 -6.47 -0.56 6.23
C VAL A 250 -6.32 -1.07 7.66
N ASP A 251 -7.42 -1.50 8.25
CA ASP A 251 -7.51 -1.96 9.61
C ASP A 251 -7.82 -3.45 9.66
N ASP A 252 -6.83 -4.23 10.04
CA ASP A 252 -6.92 -5.67 10.32
C ASP A 252 -7.08 -5.96 11.82
N GLY A 253 -7.21 -4.92 12.66
CA GLY A 253 -7.30 -5.04 14.11
C GLY A 253 -5.96 -5.16 14.84
N THR A 254 -4.83 -5.26 14.13
CA THR A 254 -3.51 -5.32 14.73
C THR A 254 -3.00 -3.94 15.15
N HIS A 255 -1.97 -3.92 15.99
CA HIS A 255 -1.24 -2.73 16.40
C HIS A 255 0.26 -2.97 16.28
N GLY A 256 0.97 -2.02 15.65
CA GLY A 256 2.42 -2.12 15.45
C GLY A 256 2.87 -3.18 14.45
N ARG A 257 1.95 -3.83 13.72
CA ARG A 257 2.26 -4.88 12.74
C ARG A 257 2.11 -4.36 11.31
N LEU A 258 3.14 -4.59 10.48
CA LEU A 258 3.13 -4.29 9.05
C LEU A 258 2.52 -5.43 8.25
N GLY A 259 1.92 -5.13 7.10
CA GLY A 259 1.42 -6.12 6.15
C GLY A 259 -0.07 -6.48 6.32
N GLY A 260 -0.76 -5.91 7.31
CA GLY A 260 -2.21 -6.05 7.48
C GLY A 260 -3.02 -5.53 6.28
N GLU A 261 -2.42 -4.66 5.47
CA GLU A 261 -3.01 -4.10 4.27
C GLU A 261 -2.92 -5.01 3.04
N ASN A 262 -2.03 -6.02 3.04
CA ASN A 262 -1.68 -6.79 1.84
C ASN A 262 -2.87 -7.52 1.23
N ARG A 263 -3.75 -8.10 2.06
CA ARG A 263 -4.93 -8.84 1.60
C ARG A 263 -5.93 -7.91 0.89
N PHE A 264 -6.19 -6.75 1.49
CA PHE A 264 -7.05 -5.74 0.90
C PHE A 264 -6.46 -5.20 -0.41
N ARG A 265 -5.16 -4.87 -0.40
CA ARG A 265 -4.47 -4.31 -1.55
C ARG A 265 -4.53 -5.21 -2.77
N LEU A 266 -4.28 -6.52 -2.60
CA LEU A 266 -4.40 -7.50 -3.69
C LEU A 266 -5.83 -7.56 -4.23
N ARG A 267 -6.84 -7.65 -3.35
CA ARG A 267 -8.25 -7.69 -3.77
C ARG A 267 -8.66 -6.42 -4.52
N PHE A 268 -8.17 -5.27 -4.08
CA PHE A 268 -8.41 -3.99 -4.73
C PHE A 268 -7.76 -3.93 -6.11
N GLU A 269 -6.49 -4.32 -6.23
CA GLU A 269 -5.77 -4.40 -7.50
C GLU A 269 -6.46 -5.35 -8.48
N SER A 270 -6.84 -6.56 -8.05
CA SER A 270 -7.59 -7.51 -8.87
C SER A 270 -8.96 -7.00 -9.30
N TYR A 271 -9.67 -6.28 -8.43
CA TYR A 271 -10.96 -5.70 -8.77
C TYR A 271 -10.81 -4.59 -9.82
N VAL A 272 -9.83 -3.71 -9.66
CA VAL A 272 -9.54 -2.63 -10.63
C VAL A 272 -9.16 -3.22 -11.98
N ALA A 273 -8.40 -4.31 -12.01
CA ALA A 273 -8.02 -5.02 -13.24
C ALA A 273 -9.21 -5.55 -14.05
N GLN A 274 -10.38 -5.68 -13.44
CA GLN A 274 -11.62 -6.15 -14.10
C GLN A 274 -12.55 -5.00 -14.49
N GLN A 275 -12.20 -3.75 -14.15
CA GLN A 275 -12.99 -2.60 -14.54
C GLN A 275 -12.65 -2.17 -15.96
N LYS A 276 -13.61 -1.52 -16.64
CA LYS A 276 -13.44 -1.05 -18.01
C LYS A 276 -12.95 0.40 -18.04
N THR A 277 -12.01 0.67 -18.95
CA THR A 277 -11.58 2.03 -19.32
C THR A 277 -12.66 2.76 -20.13
N GLY A 278 -12.54 4.08 -20.26
CA GLY A 278 -13.39 4.91 -21.11
C GLY A 278 -14.74 5.34 -20.51
N VAL A 279 -15.38 6.32 -21.16
CA VAL A 279 -16.68 6.85 -20.73
C VAL A 279 -17.76 5.78 -20.93
N GLY A 280 -18.39 5.34 -19.83
CA GLY A 280 -19.46 4.34 -19.89
C GLY A 280 -18.99 2.88 -19.98
N GLY A 281 -17.69 2.60 -19.80
CA GLY A 281 -17.17 1.23 -19.71
C GLY A 281 -17.07 0.49 -21.05
N THR A 282 -16.90 1.22 -22.16
CA THR A 282 -16.78 0.66 -23.51
C THR A 282 -15.36 0.30 -23.91
N GLY A 283 -14.38 0.61 -23.05
CA GLY A 283 -12.97 0.36 -23.33
C GLY A 283 -12.51 -1.06 -22.95
N ILE A 284 -11.20 -1.24 -22.92
CA ILE A 284 -10.55 -2.47 -22.45
C ILE A 284 -10.57 -2.54 -20.91
N ASP A 285 -10.29 -3.73 -20.38
CA ASP A 285 -10.01 -3.88 -18.95
C ASP A 285 -8.81 -2.99 -18.55
N ILE A 286 -8.89 -2.36 -17.37
CA ILE A 286 -7.83 -1.49 -16.87
C ILE A 286 -6.59 -2.35 -16.58
N PRO A 287 -5.46 -2.15 -17.28
CA PRO A 287 -4.23 -2.86 -16.96
C PRO A 287 -3.74 -2.48 -15.55
N VAL A 288 -3.32 -3.49 -14.79
CA VAL A 288 -2.72 -3.31 -13.45
C VAL A 288 -1.36 -4.00 -13.46
N LEU A 289 -0.29 -3.23 -13.26
CA LEU A 289 1.09 -3.72 -13.23
C LEU A 289 1.67 -3.56 -11.82
N LEU A 290 2.32 -4.61 -11.30
CA LEU A 290 3.09 -4.53 -10.06
C LEU A 290 4.56 -4.26 -10.36
N LEU A 291 5.08 -3.14 -9.89
CA LEU A 291 6.50 -2.76 -10.06
C LEU A 291 7.26 -3.09 -8.77
N LEU A 292 8.16 -4.07 -8.81
CA LEU A 292 8.99 -4.46 -7.66
C LEU A 292 10.38 -3.82 -7.74
N ILE A 293 10.71 -3.01 -6.74
CA ILE A 293 12.03 -2.39 -6.55
C ILE A 293 12.56 -2.82 -5.18
N ASP A 294 13.76 -3.41 -5.15
CA ASP A 294 14.31 -4.06 -3.96
C ASP A 294 13.29 -5.08 -3.39
N GLY A 295 13.40 -5.45 -2.12
CA GLY A 295 12.37 -6.20 -1.42
C GLY A 295 12.94 -7.12 -0.37
N ASP A 296 12.20 -7.29 0.72
CA ASP A 296 12.48 -8.34 1.68
C ASP A 296 11.80 -9.65 1.28
N GLU A 297 12.03 -10.71 2.06
CA GLU A 297 11.43 -12.03 1.85
C GLU A 297 9.89 -12.00 1.80
N LYS A 298 9.26 -11.02 2.46
CA LYS A 298 7.80 -10.86 2.47
C LYS A 298 7.27 -10.42 1.11
N MET A 299 8.09 -9.75 0.30
CA MET A 299 7.72 -9.38 -1.07
C MET A 299 7.55 -10.60 -1.97
N LEU A 300 8.27 -11.70 -1.73
CA LEU A 300 8.06 -12.95 -2.48
C LEU A 300 6.61 -13.44 -2.34
N LYS A 301 6.05 -13.36 -1.12
CA LYS A 301 4.65 -13.73 -0.90
C LYS A 301 3.67 -12.82 -1.63
N ARG A 302 3.99 -11.54 -1.74
CA ARG A 302 3.17 -10.58 -2.48
C ARG A 302 3.19 -10.88 -3.98
N ILE A 303 4.36 -11.15 -4.55
CA ILE A 303 4.50 -11.53 -5.97
C ILE A 303 3.83 -12.87 -6.26
N GLU A 304 3.99 -13.87 -5.39
CA GLU A 304 3.30 -15.16 -5.52
C GLU A 304 1.78 -14.98 -5.58
N ASN A 305 1.22 -14.18 -4.67
CA ASN A 305 -0.22 -13.93 -4.63
C ASN A 305 -0.69 -13.10 -5.85
N ALA A 306 0.10 -12.13 -6.30
CA ALA A 306 -0.21 -11.31 -7.48
C ALA A 306 -0.22 -12.13 -8.77
N THR A 307 0.79 -12.99 -8.98
CA THR A 307 0.83 -13.90 -10.13
C THR A 307 -0.30 -14.93 -10.07
N GLN A 308 -0.70 -15.38 -8.87
CA GLN A 308 -1.88 -16.23 -8.71
C GLN A 308 -3.17 -15.52 -9.13
N ALA A 309 -3.25 -14.20 -8.88
CA ALA A 309 -4.35 -13.36 -9.32
C ALA A 309 -4.22 -12.88 -10.78
N GLN A 310 -3.28 -13.44 -11.56
CA GLN A 310 -3.02 -13.09 -12.96
C GLN A 310 -2.63 -11.62 -13.18
N LEU A 311 -1.95 -11.02 -12.20
CA LEU A 311 -1.42 -9.67 -12.32
C LEU A 311 0.05 -9.70 -12.79
N PRO A 312 0.40 -8.99 -13.88
CA PRO A 312 1.77 -8.92 -14.36
C PRO A 312 2.68 -8.18 -13.38
N CYS A 313 3.92 -8.65 -13.25
CA CYS A 313 4.95 -8.08 -12.37
C CYS A 313 6.16 -7.63 -13.20
N LEU A 314 6.59 -6.39 -13.00
CA LEU A 314 7.84 -5.83 -13.52
C LEU A 314 8.89 -5.83 -12.41
N LEU A 315 9.95 -6.59 -12.59
CA LEU A 315 11.07 -6.74 -11.67
C LEU A 315 12.19 -5.77 -12.09
N VAL A 316 12.62 -4.88 -11.20
CA VAL A 316 13.73 -3.95 -11.47
C VAL A 316 15.04 -4.61 -11.07
N ALA A 317 15.75 -5.19 -12.05
CA ALA A 317 17.05 -5.80 -11.85
C ALA A 317 18.12 -4.75 -11.50
N GLY A 318 19.06 -5.13 -10.63
CA GLY A 318 20.07 -4.26 -10.03
C GLY A 318 19.56 -3.41 -8.87
N SER A 319 18.30 -3.59 -8.44
CA SER A 319 17.73 -2.81 -7.32
C SER A 319 17.91 -3.47 -5.96
N GLY A 320 18.26 -4.75 -5.91
CA GLY A 320 18.54 -5.53 -4.70
C GLY A 320 17.43 -6.50 -4.30
N GLY A 321 17.69 -7.24 -3.23
CA GLY A 321 16.70 -8.01 -2.47
C GLY A 321 15.88 -8.99 -3.31
N ALA A 322 14.56 -8.95 -3.14
CA ALA A 322 13.63 -9.82 -3.84
C ALA A 322 13.54 -9.57 -5.35
N ALA A 323 13.75 -8.33 -5.81
CA ALA A 323 13.72 -8.01 -7.23
C ALA A 323 14.86 -8.73 -7.96
N ASP A 324 16.08 -8.61 -7.47
CA ASP A 324 17.27 -9.23 -8.09
C ASP A 324 17.20 -10.75 -7.98
N CYS A 325 16.83 -11.30 -6.82
CA CYS A 325 16.66 -12.74 -6.62
C CYS A 325 15.72 -13.36 -7.67
N LEU A 326 14.56 -12.73 -7.92
CA LEU A 326 13.60 -13.22 -8.91
C LEU A 326 14.09 -13.00 -10.35
N ALA A 327 14.69 -11.85 -10.67
CA ALA A 327 15.20 -11.56 -12.01
C ALA A 327 16.30 -12.56 -12.41
N GLU A 328 17.25 -12.79 -11.50
CA GLU A 328 18.36 -13.73 -11.64
C GLU A 328 17.88 -15.18 -11.92
N ILE A 329 16.90 -15.65 -11.15
CA ILE A 329 16.37 -17.01 -11.30
C ILE A 329 15.51 -17.12 -12.58
N LEU A 330 14.82 -16.04 -12.96
CA LEU A 330 14.04 -15.98 -14.19
C LEU A 330 14.94 -16.08 -15.43
N GLU A 331 16.06 -15.36 -15.45
CA GLU A 331 17.06 -15.41 -16.53
C GLU A 331 17.65 -16.82 -16.68
N ASP A 332 18.05 -17.46 -15.57
CA ASP A 332 18.52 -18.85 -15.56
C ASP A 332 17.48 -19.81 -16.13
N THR A 333 16.21 -19.61 -15.77
CA THR A 333 15.09 -20.46 -16.18
C THR A 333 14.78 -20.32 -17.67
N VAL A 334 15.00 -19.13 -18.24
CA VAL A 334 14.86 -18.86 -19.68
C VAL A 334 16.07 -19.42 -20.44
N ALA A 335 17.29 -19.21 -19.94
CA ALA A 335 18.52 -19.67 -20.57
C ALA A 335 18.65 -21.20 -20.58
N SER A 336 18.17 -21.89 -19.54
CA SER A 336 18.41 -23.32 -19.38
C SER A 336 17.55 -24.22 -20.27
N GLY A 337 16.47 -23.72 -20.90
CA GLY A 337 15.68 -24.39 -21.96
C GLY A 337 15.02 -25.76 -21.66
N ARG A 338 15.49 -26.50 -20.64
CA ARG A 338 15.09 -27.85 -20.24
C ARG A 338 15.43 -28.06 -18.76
N GLY A 339 14.43 -27.88 -17.89
CA GLY A 339 14.12 -28.69 -16.68
C GLY A 339 15.16 -29.03 -15.60
N GLU A 340 16.45 -29.08 -15.87
CA GLU A 340 17.50 -29.34 -14.88
C GLU A 340 18.13 -28.00 -14.47
N SER A 341 17.31 -27.15 -13.84
CA SER A 341 17.87 -26.06 -13.04
C SER A 341 18.80 -26.69 -12.01
N ARG A 342 20.02 -26.16 -11.89
CA ARG A 342 20.96 -26.45 -10.81
C ARG A 342 20.29 -26.08 -9.48
N ARG A 343 19.40 -26.96 -8.99
CA ARG A 343 18.53 -26.72 -7.84
C ARG A 343 19.33 -26.38 -6.57
N GLY A 344 20.57 -26.85 -6.50
CA GLY A 344 21.56 -26.43 -5.49
C GLY A 344 21.99 -24.97 -5.62
N GLU A 345 22.31 -24.49 -6.83
CA GLU A 345 22.73 -23.11 -7.09
C GLU A 345 21.60 -22.10 -6.84
N ALA A 346 20.36 -22.42 -7.23
CA ALA A 346 19.20 -21.57 -6.94
C ALA A 346 18.97 -21.44 -5.42
N ARG A 347 19.13 -22.53 -4.66
CA ARG A 347 18.99 -22.52 -3.20
C ARG A 347 20.06 -21.67 -2.53
N ASP A 348 21.30 -21.76 -2.99
CA ASP A 348 22.40 -20.98 -2.43
C ASP A 348 22.24 -19.49 -2.74
N ARG A 349 21.76 -19.14 -3.95
CA ARG A 349 21.40 -17.75 -4.29
C ARG A 349 20.30 -17.20 -3.38
N ILE A 350 19.21 -17.94 -3.18
CA ILE A 350 18.12 -17.52 -2.28
C ILE A 350 18.64 -17.25 -0.86
N LYS A 351 19.55 -18.09 -0.34
CA LYS A 351 20.20 -17.86 0.96
C LYS A 351 21.08 -16.60 0.98
N CYS A 352 21.76 -16.28 -0.12
CA CYS A 352 22.54 -15.06 -0.22
C CYS A 352 21.66 -13.81 -0.10
N PHE A 353 20.48 -13.81 -0.72
CA PHE A 353 19.54 -12.69 -0.63
C PHE A 353 18.80 -12.64 0.72
N PHE A 354 18.46 -13.80 1.29
CA PHE A 354 17.64 -13.90 2.51
C PHE A 354 18.31 -14.79 3.57
N PRO A 355 19.40 -14.33 4.21
CA PRO A 355 20.20 -15.15 5.13
C PRO A 355 19.45 -15.55 6.42
N LYS A 356 18.36 -14.84 6.76
CA LYS A 356 17.54 -15.09 7.95
C LYS A 356 16.28 -15.92 7.66
N GLY A 357 15.92 -16.08 6.40
CA GLY A 357 14.71 -16.77 6.00
C GLY A 357 14.91 -18.28 5.94
N ASP A 358 13.82 -19.04 6.06
CA ASP A 358 13.86 -20.48 5.88
C ASP A 358 14.11 -20.81 4.38
N PRO A 359 15.25 -21.41 4.03
CA PRO A 359 15.61 -21.65 2.65
C PRO A 359 14.65 -22.60 1.93
N GLU A 360 14.01 -23.54 2.65
CA GLU A 360 13.08 -24.50 2.04
C GLU A 360 11.75 -23.84 1.70
N VAL A 361 11.23 -23.01 2.62
CA VAL A 361 10.01 -22.23 2.40
C VAL A 361 10.19 -21.23 1.27
N LEU A 362 11.29 -20.48 1.29
CA LEU A 362 11.61 -19.48 0.27
C LEU A 362 11.84 -20.14 -1.10
N GLN A 363 12.55 -21.27 -1.15
CA GLN A 363 12.74 -22.01 -2.39
C GLN A 363 11.42 -22.48 -2.96
N ALA A 364 10.57 -23.12 -2.16
CA ALA A 364 9.26 -23.59 -2.62
C ALA A 364 8.39 -22.43 -3.12
N GLN A 365 8.51 -21.26 -2.50
CA GLN A 365 7.81 -20.05 -2.92
C GLN A 365 8.32 -19.51 -4.25
N VAL A 366 9.63 -19.41 -4.44
CA VAL A 366 10.22 -18.99 -5.72
C VAL A 366 9.87 -19.99 -6.82
N GLU A 367 9.94 -21.29 -6.56
CA GLU A 367 9.53 -22.33 -7.52
C GLU A 367 8.08 -22.12 -7.96
N ARG A 368 7.15 -21.81 -7.02
CA ARG A 368 5.74 -21.49 -7.35
C ARG A 368 5.62 -20.21 -8.19
N ILE A 369 6.39 -19.17 -7.90
CA ILE A 369 6.41 -17.94 -8.72
C ILE A 369 6.88 -18.26 -10.15
N MET A 370 7.95 -19.05 -10.29
CA MET A 370 8.54 -19.40 -11.58
C MET A 370 7.65 -20.31 -12.44
N THR A 371 6.65 -21.00 -11.84
CA THR A 371 5.62 -21.71 -12.64
C THR A 371 4.79 -20.77 -13.52
N ARG A 372 4.74 -19.47 -13.19
CA ARG A 372 4.00 -18.41 -13.90
C ARG A 372 4.93 -17.32 -14.45
N LYS A 373 6.10 -17.75 -14.96
CA LYS A 373 7.15 -16.85 -15.45
C LYS A 373 6.73 -15.94 -16.62
N GLU A 374 5.65 -16.28 -17.31
CA GLU A 374 5.04 -15.45 -18.35
C GLU A 374 4.59 -14.09 -17.81
N LEU A 375 4.08 -14.05 -16.58
CA LEU A 375 3.63 -12.83 -15.90
C LEU A 375 4.79 -11.97 -15.36
N LEU A 376 6.03 -12.46 -15.44
CA LEU A 376 7.21 -11.75 -14.97
C LEU A 376 7.95 -11.12 -16.15
N THR A 377 8.27 -9.84 -16.00
CA THR A 377 9.12 -9.10 -16.93
C THR A 377 10.25 -8.45 -16.14
N VAL A 378 11.46 -8.44 -16.70
CA VAL A 378 12.63 -7.80 -16.09
C VAL A 378 12.85 -6.46 -16.78
N TYR A 379 13.13 -5.43 -15.98
CA TYR A 379 13.65 -4.15 -16.40
C TYR A 379 15.05 -3.99 -15.81
N SER A 380 16.04 -3.70 -16.64
CA SER A 380 17.44 -3.49 -16.25
C SER A 380 17.81 -2.01 -16.28
N SER A 381 18.85 -1.65 -15.53
CA SER A 381 19.46 -0.32 -15.64
C SER A 381 19.99 0.00 -17.04
N GLU A 382 20.32 -1.03 -17.83
CA GLU A 382 20.81 -0.90 -19.21
C GLU A 382 19.74 -0.43 -20.20
N ASP A 383 18.46 -0.72 -19.93
CA ASP A 383 17.33 -0.31 -20.78
C ASP A 383 17.13 1.21 -20.77
N GLY A 384 17.50 1.85 -19.64
CA GLY A 384 17.37 3.29 -19.45
C GLY A 384 15.91 3.77 -19.23
N PRO A 385 15.73 4.93 -18.56
CA PRO A 385 14.40 5.37 -18.11
C PRO A 385 13.45 5.78 -19.24
N GLU A 386 13.97 6.07 -20.44
CA GLU A 386 13.17 6.45 -21.61
C GLU A 386 12.44 5.24 -22.21
N GLU A 387 12.95 4.01 -22.02
CA GLU A 387 12.30 2.79 -22.49
C GLU A 387 11.25 2.24 -21.51
N PHE A 388 11.12 2.85 -20.34
CA PHE A 388 10.23 2.36 -19.28
C PHE A 388 8.79 2.18 -19.74
N GLU A 389 8.22 3.14 -20.48
CA GLU A 389 6.84 3.05 -20.99
C GLU A 389 6.68 1.88 -21.97
N THR A 390 7.65 1.69 -22.87
CA THR A 390 7.68 0.58 -23.83
C THR A 390 7.75 -0.77 -23.11
N ILE A 391 8.58 -0.88 -22.07
CA ILE A 391 8.74 -2.12 -21.29
C ILE A 391 7.48 -2.42 -20.46
N VAL A 392 6.85 -1.38 -19.87
CA VAL A 392 5.56 -1.51 -19.20
C VAL A 392 4.49 -2.03 -20.16
N LEU A 393 4.40 -1.48 -21.36
CA LEU A 393 3.45 -1.96 -22.37
C LEU A 393 3.77 -3.40 -22.79
N LYS A 394 5.04 -3.75 -22.98
CA LYS A 394 5.45 -5.13 -23.28
C LYS A 394 5.05 -6.10 -22.17
N ALA A 395 5.22 -5.71 -20.90
CA ALA A 395 4.84 -6.52 -19.74
C ALA A 395 3.33 -6.75 -19.64
N LEU A 396 2.52 -5.82 -20.14
CA LEU A 396 1.06 -5.90 -20.11
C LEU A 396 0.44 -6.70 -21.27
N VAL A 397 1.18 -6.86 -22.37
CA VAL A 397 0.71 -7.53 -23.62
C VAL A 397 1.15 -9.00 -23.70
N LYS A 398 2.16 -9.36 -22.91
CA LYS A 398 2.74 -10.72 -22.85
C LYS A 398 1.77 -11.70 -22.20
#